data_AF-A0A5C7MKF1-F1
#
_entry.id   AF-A0A5C7MKF1-F1
#
_cell.length_a   1.000
_cell.length_b   1.000
_cell.length_c   1.000
_cell.angle_alpha   90.00
_cell.angle_beta   90.00
_cell.angle_gamma   90.00
#
_symmetry.space_group_name_H-M   'P 1'
#
loop_
_entity.id
_entity.type
_entity.pdbx_description
1 polymer ?
#
loop_
_entity_poly.entity_id
_entity_poly.type
_entity_poly.pdbx_seq_one_letter_code
_entity_poly.pdbx_strand_id
1 'polypeptide(L)'
;MLWTDYYLKAKIRNMKYSEKLSGITLNIQAVDITIDEDVKDTIRKSISRLARYYDKIEYANIHLEDKKEKSTDKKQVSIRLSIPGNDPFASEYGDNFHALLTSVEEKLRRQMEKR
;
A
#
# COMPACT_ATOMS: atom_id res chain seq x y z
N MET A 1 3.08 -17.03 35.84
CA MET A 1 2.51 -17.58 34.59
C MET A 1 1.53 -16.57 33.96
N LEU A 2 1.98 -15.34 33.69
CA LEU A 2 1.20 -14.27 33.03
C LEU A 2 2.05 -13.45 32.04
N TRP A 3 3.32 -13.84 31.83
CA TRP A 3 4.25 -13.09 30.98
C TRP A 3 4.24 -13.58 29.53
N THR A 4 4.13 -14.89 29.31
CA THR A 4 4.10 -15.50 27.97
C THR A 4 2.90 -15.03 27.13
N ASP A 5 1.73 -14.83 27.75
CA ASP A 5 0.51 -14.40 27.03
C ASP A 5 0.53 -12.92 26.57
N TYR A 6 1.27 -12.04 27.25
CA TYR A 6 1.46 -10.65 26.79
C TYR A 6 2.38 -10.59 25.56
N TYR A 7 3.45 -11.39 25.57
CA TYR A 7 4.37 -11.51 24.43
C TYR A 7 3.71 -12.17 23.21
N LEU A 8 2.76 -13.09 23.41
CA LEU A 8 1.94 -13.66 22.34
C LEU A 8 0.84 -12.72 21.80
N LYS A 9 0.35 -11.74 22.60
CA LYS A 9 -0.66 -10.74 22.16
C LYS A 9 -0.10 -9.63 21.26
N ALA A 10 1.21 -9.44 21.24
CA ALA A 10 1.92 -8.66 20.21
C ALA A 10 2.09 -9.44 18.89
N LYS A 11 1.29 -10.49 18.68
CA LYS A 11 1.08 -11.24 17.43
C LYS A 11 1.23 -10.31 16.23
N ILE A 12 2.29 -10.51 15.47
CA ILE A 12 2.52 -9.95 14.13
C ILE A 12 1.18 -9.97 13.38
N ARG A 13 0.58 -8.79 13.17
CA ARG A 13 -0.71 -8.67 12.48
C ARG A 13 -0.42 -8.52 11.00
N ASN A 14 -0.24 -9.67 10.36
CA ASN A 14 -0.26 -9.72 8.91
C ASN A 14 -1.72 -9.71 8.46
N MET A 15 -2.15 -8.59 7.88
CA MET A 15 -3.47 -8.47 7.28
C MET A 15 -3.34 -8.56 5.77
N LYS A 16 -4.13 -9.44 5.16
CA LYS A 16 -4.29 -9.53 3.71
C LYS A 16 -5.77 -9.53 3.38
N TYR A 17 -6.18 -8.65 2.48
CA TYR A 17 -7.55 -8.64 1.98
C TYR A 17 -7.58 -8.07 0.56
N SER A 18 -8.65 -8.38 -0.15
CA SER A 18 -8.92 -7.82 -1.46
C SER A 18 -10.27 -7.12 -1.45
N GLU A 19 -10.37 -6.00 -2.16
CA GLU A 19 -11.62 -5.27 -2.38
C GLU A 19 -11.74 -4.83 -3.84
N LYS A 20 -12.96 -4.50 -4.26
CA LYS A 20 -13.24 -3.99 -5.61
C LYS A 20 -13.42 -2.48 -5.57
N LEU A 21 -12.78 -1.78 -6.50
CA LEU A 21 -12.93 -0.34 -6.72
C LEU A 21 -13.19 -0.09 -8.20
N SER A 22 -14.44 0.19 -8.57
CA SER A 22 -14.83 0.52 -9.96
C SER A 22 -14.30 -0.48 -11.02
N GLY A 23 -14.35 -1.78 -10.73
CA GLY A 23 -13.84 -2.84 -11.61
C GLY A 23 -12.39 -3.25 -11.34
N ILE A 24 -11.59 -2.39 -10.70
CA ILE A 24 -10.20 -2.67 -10.30
C ILE A 24 -10.21 -3.57 -9.06
N THR A 25 -9.33 -4.57 -9.03
CA THR A 25 -9.09 -5.38 -7.82
C THR A 25 -7.96 -4.77 -7.01
N LEU A 26 -8.24 -4.32 -5.80
CA LEU A 26 -7.22 -3.88 -4.85
C LEU A 26 -6.83 -5.07 -3.98
N ASN A 27 -5.55 -5.46 -4.00
CA ASN A 27 -4.99 -6.46 -3.11
C ASN A 27 -4.11 -5.75 -2.08
N ILE A 28 -4.55 -5.70 -0.82
CA ILE A 28 -3.86 -4.98 0.25
C ILE A 28 -3.18 -6.01 1.17
N GLN A 29 -1.88 -5.84 1.37
CA GLN A 29 -1.10 -6.55 2.36
C GLN A 29 -0.49 -5.54 3.35
N ALA A 30 -0.85 -5.66 4.62
CA ALA A 30 -0.23 -4.93 5.72
C ALA A 30 0.58 -5.91 6.59
N VAL A 31 1.86 -5.62 6.79
CA VAL A 31 2.82 -6.45 7.54
C VAL A 31 3.27 -5.68 8.78
N ASP A 32 3.20 -6.34 9.94
CA ASP A 32 3.58 -5.75 11.25
C ASP A 32 2.83 -4.47 11.64
N ILE A 33 1.69 -4.22 10.98
CA ILE A 33 0.86 -3.04 11.19
C ILE A 33 -0.63 -3.35 11.08
N THR A 34 -1.44 -2.62 11.88
CA THR A 34 -2.87 -2.44 11.64
C THR A 34 -3.08 -1.07 11.01
N ILE A 35 -3.60 -1.02 9.78
CA ILE A 35 -3.96 0.24 9.11
C ILE A 35 -5.37 0.67 9.51
N ASP A 36 -5.55 1.96 9.76
CA ASP A 36 -6.85 2.57 10.04
C ASP A 36 -7.66 2.79 8.75
N GLU A 37 -8.89 3.29 8.89
CA GLU A 37 -9.76 3.54 7.74
C GLU A 37 -9.28 4.72 6.89
N ASP A 38 -8.61 5.72 7.48
CA ASP A 38 -8.09 6.89 6.77
C ASP A 38 -6.97 6.50 5.79
N VAL A 39 -6.10 5.56 6.17
CA VAL A 39 -5.07 5.00 5.28
C VAL A 39 -5.73 4.21 4.14
N LYS A 40 -6.75 3.38 4.42
CA LYS A 40 -7.48 2.65 3.37
C LYS A 40 -8.17 3.60 2.39
N ASP A 41 -8.81 4.64 2.89
CA ASP A 41 -9.43 5.67 2.05
C ASP A 41 -8.41 6.42 1.21
N THR A 42 -7.21 6.67 1.75
CA THR A 42 -6.12 7.27 0.99
C THR A 42 -5.67 6.34 -0.16
N ILE A 43 -5.57 5.03 0.08
CA ILE A 43 -5.28 4.04 -0.95
C ILE A 43 -6.36 4.07 -2.04
N ARG A 44 -7.64 4.00 -1.68
CA ARG A 44 -8.76 4.03 -2.63
C ARG A 44 -8.75 5.30 -3.48
N LYS A 45 -8.56 6.46 -2.84
CA LYS A 45 -8.48 7.76 -3.52
C LYS A 45 -7.27 7.82 -4.45
N SER A 46 -6.13 7.27 -4.05
CA SER A 46 -4.92 7.22 -4.88
C SER A 46 -5.12 6.38 -6.14
N ILE A 47 -5.65 5.15 -6.00
CA ILE A 47 -5.94 4.31 -7.16
C ILE A 47 -7.05 4.91 -8.03
N SER A 48 -8.07 5.53 -7.43
CA SER A 48 -9.11 6.25 -8.18
C SER A 48 -8.55 7.41 -9.00
N ARG A 49 -7.57 8.17 -8.48
CA ARG A 49 -6.88 9.22 -9.24
C ARG A 49 -6.04 8.66 -10.37
N LEU A 50 -5.24 7.61 -10.11
CA LEU A 50 -4.46 6.92 -11.14
C LEU A 50 -5.33 6.39 -12.27
N ALA A 51 -6.51 5.84 -11.94
CA ALA A 51 -7.48 5.36 -12.91
C ALA A 51 -8.08 6.45 -13.82
N ARG A 52 -8.00 7.74 -13.43
CA ARG A 52 -8.40 8.86 -14.32
C ARG A 52 -7.38 9.13 -15.41
N TYR A 53 -6.12 8.78 -15.19
CA TYR A 53 -5.05 8.93 -16.16
C TYR A 53 -4.91 7.69 -17.06
N TYR A 54 -5.30 6.52 -16.55
CA TYR A 54 -5.23 5.27 -17.27
C TYR A 54 -6.34 4.33 -16.82
N ASP A 55 -7.29 4.04 -17.70
CA ASP A 55 -8.53 3.33 -17.39
C ASP A 55 -8.41 1.79 -17.44
N LYS A 56 -7.29 1.25 -17.96
CA LYS A 56 -7.07 -0.22 -18.09
C LYS A 56 -6.30 -0.84 -16.91
N ILE A 57 -6.49 -0.31 -15.70
CA ILE A 57 -5.93 -0.93 -14.49
C ILE A 57 -6.79 -2.12 -14.09
N GLU A 58 -6.23 -3.33 -14.08
CA GLU A 58 -6.96 -4.54 -13.69
C GLU A 58 -6.76 -4.88 -12.21
N TYR A 59 -5.53 -4.75 -11.74
CA TYR A 59 -5.14 -5.05 -10.37
C TYR A 59 -4.23 -3.95 -9.82
N ALA A 60 -4.41 -3.60 -8.55
CA ALA A 60 -3.45 -2.86 -7.77
C ALA A 60 -3.01 -3.74 -6.59
N ASN A 61 -1.71 -4.04 -6.51
CA ASN A 61 -1.14 -4.76 -5.38
C ASN A 61 -0.44 -3.75 -4.48
N ILE A 62 -0.98 -3.54 -3.29
CA ILE A 62 -0.53 -2.58 -2.30
C ILE A 62 0.11 -3.33 -1.13
N HIS A 63 1.34 -2.96 -0.79
CA HIS A 63 2.08 -3.47 0.35
C HIS A 63 2.38 -2.32 1.31
N LEU A 64 2.02 -2.50 2.58
CA LEU A 64 2.37 -1.61 3.69
C LEU A 64 3.10 -2.40 4.77
N GLU A 65 4.16 -1.83 5.31
CA GLU A 65 4.96 -2.46 6.36
C GLU A 65 5.42 -1.39 7.37
N ASP A 66 5.53 -1.74 8.66
CA ASP A 66 6.15 -0.92 9.69
C ASP A 66 7.25 -1.72 10.42
N LYS A 67 8.50 -1.48 10.02
CA LYS A 67 9.72 -2.13 10.53
C LYS A 67 10.13 -1.53 11.86
N LYS A 68 9.51 -2.02 12.94
CA LYS A 68 9.68 -1.50 14.31
C LYS A 68 11.12 -1.56 14.81
N GLU A 69 11.99 -2.34 14.20
CA GLU A 69 13.43 -2.41 14.47
C GLU A 69 14.22 -1.19 13.96
N LYS A 70 13.64 -0.36 13.08
CA LYS A 70 14.27 0.86 12.58
C LYS A 70 13.89 2.10 13.39
N SER A 71 14.86 3.00 13.59
CA SER A 71 14.66 4.29 14.25
C SER A 71 14.05 5.37 13.35
N THR A 72 14.33 5.33 12.05
CA THR A 72 13.79 6.24 11.01
C THR A 72 13.41 5.44 9.76
N ASP A 73 12.53 6.00 8.93
CA ASP A 73 12.07 5.37 7.68
C ASP A 73 11.55 3.95 7.90
N LYS A 74 10.88 3.75 9.03
CA LYS A 74 10.39 2.43 9.45
C LYS A 74 9.22 1.96 8.60
N LYS A 75 8.45 2.88 8.02
CA LYS A 75 7.30 2.53 7.18
C LYS A 75 7.72 2.36 5.74
N GLN A 76 7.14 1.38 5.09
CA GLN A 76 7.26 1.16 3.65
C GLN A 76 5.87 1.16 3.01
N VAL A 77 5.76 1.79 1.84
CA VAL A 77 4.62 1.62 0.93
C VAL A 77 5.14 1.21 -0.42
N SER A 78 4.58 0.16 -0.99
CA SER A 78 4.85 -0.25 -2.37
C SER A 78 3.55 -0.52 -3.11
N ILE A 79 3.45 -0.07 -4.35
CA ILE A 79 2.28 -0.32 -5.21
C ILE A 79 2.75 -0.81 -6.58
N ARG A 80 2.17 -1.93 -7.02
CA ARG A 80 2.29 -2.46 -8.39
C ARG A 80 0.93 -2.43 -9.07
N LEU A 81 0.85 -1.79 -10.23
CA LEU A 81 -0.35 -1.77 -11.07
C LEU A 81 -0.21 -2.79 -12.19
N SER A 82 -1.20 -3.67 -12.34
CA SER A 82 -1.32 -4.57 -13.47
C SER A 82 -2.08 -3.85 -14.58
N ILE A 83 -1.39 -3.61 -15.69
CA ILE A 83 -1.94 -2.97 -16.89
C ILE A 83 -1.42 -3.70 -18.14
N PRO A 84 -2.09 -3.57 -19.30
CA PRO A 84 -1.55 -4.07 -20.56
C PRO A 84 -0.13 -3.54 -20.83
N GLY A 85 0.79 -4.46 -21.15
CA GLY A 85 2.21 -4.16 -21.31
C GLY A 85 3.01 -4.41 -20.02
N ASN A 86 3.83 -3.43 -19.62
CA ASN A 86 4.63 -3.55 -18.40
C ASN A 86 3.86 -3.09 -17.16
N ASP A 87 4.12 -3.64 -15.99
CA ASP A 87 3.50 -3.14 -14.75
C ASP A 87 4.24 -1.92 -14.18
N PRO A 88 3.59 -0.73 -14.02
CA PRO A 88 4.14 0.35 -13.21
C PRO A 88 4.34 -0.11 -11.77
N PHE A 89 5.49 0.25 -11.20
CA PHE A 89 5.82 -0.10 -9.82
C PHE A 89 6.55 1.06 -9.13
N ALA A 90 6.17 1.37 -7.91
CA ALA A 90 6.87 2.32 -7.06
C ALA A 90 6.89 1.84 -5.61
N SER A 91 7.95 2.20 -4.90
CA SER A 91 8.15 1.91 -3.49
C SER A 91 8.84 3.08 -2.81
N GLU A 92 8.43 3.36 -1.58
CA GLU A 92 8.99 4.44 -0.74
C GLU A 92 9.11 3.99 0.71
N TYR A 93 10.05 4.62 1.42
CA TYR A 93 10.24 4.48 2.86
C TYR A 93 10.11 5.84 3.55
N GLY A 94 9.62 5.85 4.78
CA GLY A 94 9.46 7.06 5.57
C GLY A 94 8.72 6.82 6.87
N ASP A 95 8.22 7.90 7.49
CA ASP A 95 7.58 7.83 8.80
C ASP A 95 6.07 8.13 8.77
N ASN A 96 5.50 8.44 7.60
CA ASN A 96 4.08 8.78 7.44
C ASN A 96 3.46 8.12 6.19
N PHE A 97 2.45 7.27 6.37
CA PHE A 97 1.81 6.55 5.26
C PHE A 97 1.16 7.45 4.22
N HIS A 98 0.51 8.55 4.61
CA HIS A 98 -0.14 9.44 3.65
C HIS A 98 0.88 10.14 2.74
N ALA A 99 2.01 10.58 3.32
CA ALA A 99 3.11 11.16 2.55
C ALA A 99 3.72 10.12 1.58
N LEU A 100 3.93 8.89 2.06
CA LEU A 100 4.44 7.79 1.22
C LEU A 100 3.49 7.43 0.09
N LEU A 101 2.18 7.30 0.37
CA LEU A 101 1.15 7.04 -0.63
C LEU A 101 1.12 8.14 -1.71
N THR A 102 1.24 9.40 -1.30
CA THR A 102 1.29 10.54 -2.23
C THR A 102 2.53 10.47 -3.14
N SER A 103 3.70 10.14 -2.57
CA SER A 103 4.94 10.01 -3.36
C SER A 103 4.89 8.83 -4.33
N VAL A 104 4.39 7.68 -3.86
CA VAL A 104 4.20 6.48 -4.69
C VAL A 104 3.24 6.76 -5.83
N GLU A 105 2.11 7.42 -5.57
CA GLU A 105 1.14 7.84 -6.59
C GLU A 105 1.79 8.69 -7.69
N GLU A 106 2.52 9.73 -7.29
CA GLU A 106 3.17 10.64 -8.23
C GLU A 106 4.23 9.91 -9.09
N LYS A 107 4.99 9.00 -8.49
CA LYS A 107 5.94 8.14 -9.23
C LYS A 107 5.23 7.23 -10.23
N LEU A 108 4.09 6.63 -9.85
CA LEU A 108 3.31 5.78 -10.75
C LEU A 108 2.70 6.59 -11.90
N ARG A 109 2.11 7.75 -11.61
CA ARG A 109 1.56 8.67 -12.63
C ARG A 109 2.61 8.99 -13.68
N ARG A 110 3.82 9.40 -13.28
CA ARG A 110 4.93 9.69 -14.20
C ARG A 110 5.37 8.49 -15.03
N GLN A 111 5.33 7.29 -14.47
CA GLN A 111 5.65 6.06 -15.22
C GLN A 111 4.57 5.74 -16.27
N MET A 112 3.32 6.10 -16.01
CA MET A 112 2.20 5.89 -16.92
C MET A 112 2.17 6.95 -18.03
N GLU A 113 2.57 8.19 -17.74
CA GLU A 113 2.65 9.28 -18.74
C GLU A 113 3.77 9.13 -19.76
N LYS A 114 4.85 8.40 -19.41
CA LYS A 114 5.99 8.16 -20.32
C LYS A 114 5.76 7.02 -21.32
N ARG A 115 4.59 6.38 -21.27
CA ARG A 115 4.24 5.25 -22.14
C ARG A 115 3.37 5.72 -23.28
#